data_AF-A0A183B3A9-F1
#
_entry.id   AF-A0A183B3A9-F1
#
_cell.length_a   1.000
_cell.length_b   1.000
_cell.length_c   1.000
_cell.angle_alpha   90.00
_cell.angle_beta   90.00
_cell.angle_gamma   90.00
#
_symmetry.space_group_name_H-M   'P 1'
#
loop_
_entity.id
_entity.type
_entity.pdbx_description
1 polymer ?
#
loop_
_entity_poly.entity_id
_entity_poly.type
_entity_poly.pdbx_seq_one_letter_code
_entity_poly.pdbx_strand_id
1 'polypeptide(L)'
;LGLKLMANVIFGYTAASFSGRMPCVEVGDSIVHKSRETLERAIELVHSGKIPFPQSCNARVVYGDTDSLFVHLPGLGRAEAFTAAEAIAKAVTSANPAPIKLRLEKIYYPCLLEAKKRYAGYAYQDASQTGPVFDAKGLETVRRDCSPFVSEVRSVLDLNVTLRLNKFLPTPF
;
A
#
# COMPACT_ATOMS: atom_id res chain seq x y z
N LEU A 1 -9.95 -16.87 0.93
CA LEU A 1 -8.49 -17.06 0.72
C LEU A 1 -8.17 -18.11 -0.36
N GLY A 2 -8.82 -19.28 -0.36
CA GLY A 2 -8.53 -20.35 -1.34
C GLY A 2 -8.67 -19.96 -2.82
N LEU A 3 -9.74 -19.27 -3.22
CA LEU A 3 -9.93 -18.80 -4.61
C LEU A 3 -8.77 -17.89 -5.08
N LYS A 4 -8.32 -16.98 -4.22
CA LYS A 4 -7.17 -16.09 -4.50
C LYS A 4 -5.90 -16.92 -4.70
N LEU A 5 -5.66 -17.93 -3.85
CA LEU A 5 -4.50 -18.80 -3.99
C LEU A 5 -4.53 -19.56 -5.32
N MET A 6 -5.68 -20.12 -5.70
CA MET A 6 -5.82 -20.82 -6.98
C MET A 6 -5.50 -19.91 -8.17
N ALA A 7 -6.03 -18.69 -8.20
CA ALA A 7 -5.72 -17.72 -9.25
C ALA A 7 -4.22 -17.41 -9.33
N ASN A 8 -3.57 -17.19 -8.18
CA ASN A 8 -2.13 -16.95 -8.12
C ASN A 8 -1.29 -18.16 -8.57
N VAL A 9 -1.73 -19.38 -8.25
CA VAL A 9 -1.07 -20.61 -8.68
C VAL A 9 -1.21 -20.83 -10.20
N ILE A 10 -2.37 -20.48 -10.80
CA ILE A 10 -2.55 -20.54 -12.27
C ILE A 10 -1.54 -19.64 -12.96
N PHE A 11 -1.35 -18.40 -12.47
CA PHE A 11 -0.29 -17.53 -12.95
C PHE A 11 1.10 -18.15 -12.74
N GLY A 12 1.40 -18.63 -11.53
CA GLY A 12 2.70 -19.24 -11.22
C GLY A 12 3.04 -20.48 -12.05
N TYR A 13 2.02 -21.22 -12.50
CA TYR A 13 2.18 -22.39 -13.36
C TYR A 13 2.78 -22.03 -14.73
N THR A 14 2.51 -20.82 -15.24
CA THR A 14 3.08 -20.36 -16.53
C THR A 14 4.60 -20.34 -16.52
N ALA A 15 5.23 -20.05 -15.37
CA ALA A 15 6.69 -19.98 -15.23
C ALA A 15 7.31 -21.22 -14.53
N ALA A 16 6.54 -22.30 -14.33
CA ALA A 16 6.96 -23.48 -13.57
C ALA A 16 7.96 -24.38 -14.34
N SER A 17 9.18 -23.91 -14.55
CA SER A 17 10.17 -24.56 -15.42
C SER A 17 10.81 -25.83 -14.84
N PHE A 18 10.82 -25.99 -13.50
CA PHE A 18 11.49 -27.12 -12.85
C PHE A 18 10.61 -28.39 -12.76
N SER A 19 9.31 -28.23 -12.49
CA SER A 19 8.38 -29.36 -12.28
C SER A 19 7.03 -29.21 -13.00
N GLY A 20 6.84 -28.12 -13.76
CA GLY A 20 5.64 -27.90 -14.55
C GLY A 20 5.59 -28.80 -15.77
N ARG A 21 4.39 -29.25 -16.14
CA ARG A 21 4.18 -30.13 -17.29
C ARG A 21 4.00 -29.38 -18.60
N MET A 22 3.71 -28.08 -18.54
CA MET A 22 3.49 -27.20 -19.69
C MET A 22 3.80 -25.73 -19.32
N PRO A 23 5.06 -25.37 -19.04
CA PRO A 23 5.43 -23.98 -18.80
C PRO A 23 5.40 -23.17 -20.10
N CYS A 24 4.98 -21.91 -20.01
CA CYS A 24 5.10 -20.90 -21.06
C CYS A 24 5.61 -19.62 -20.41
N VAL A 25 6.94 -19.50 -20.39
CA VAL A 25 7.66 -18.45 -19.68
C VAL A 25 7.36 -17.09 -20.30
N GLU A 26 7.15 -17.04 -21.61
CA GLU A 26 6.84 -15.83 -22.37
C GLU A 26 5.53 -15.17 -21.89
N VAL A 27 4.53 -15.99 -21.56
CA VAL A 27 3.26 -15.51 -20.97
C VAL A 27 3.51 -14.98 -19.56
N GLY A 28 4.28 -15.69 -18.74
CA GLY A 28 4.64 -15.26 -17.39
C GLY A 28 5.35 -13.90 -17.39
N ASP A 29 6.36 -13.74 -18.25
CA ASP A 29 7.12 -12.51 -18.40
C ASP A 29 6.27 -11.37 -18.92
N SER A 30 5.40 -11.62 -19.90
CA SER A 30 4.45 -10.63 -20.43
C SER A 30 3.51 -10.10 -19.35
N ILE A 31 3.00 -10.99 -18.47
CA ILE A 31 2.13 -10.61 -17.34
C ILE A 31 2.90 -9.74 -16.34
N VAL A 32 4.13 -10.12 -15.97
CA VAL A 32 4.96 -9.36 -15.01
C VAL A 32 5.32 -8.00 -15.58
N HIS A 33 5.69 -7.93 -16.86
CA HIS A 33 6.01 -6.68 -17.53
C HIS A 33 4.79 -5.74 -17.56
N LYS A 34 3.63 -6.24 -17.99
CA LYS A 34 2.39 -5.43 -18.04
C LYS A 34 1.95 -4.95 -16.66
N SER A 35 2.16 -5.76 -15.63
CA SER A 35 1.87 -5.38 -14.23
C SER A 35 2.76 -4.23 -13.77
N ARG A 36 4.07 -4.27 -14.07
CA ARG A 36 5.00 -3.18 -13.76
C ARG A 36 4.65 -1.90 -14.51
N GLU A 37 4.39 -1.99 -15.81
CA GLU A 37 3.98 -0.85 -16.63
C GLU A 37 2.71 -0.20 -16.06
N THR A 38 1.74 -1.00 -15.60
CA THR A 38 0.50 -0.50 -14.99
C THR A 38 0.77 0.27 -13.70
N LEU A 39 1.70 -0.20 -12.87
CA LEU A 39 2.10 0.48 -11.64
C LEU A 39 2.84 1.80 -11.95
N GLU A 40 3.79 1.77 -12.89
CA GLU A 40 4.55 2.96 -13.32
C GLU A 40 3.60 4.05 -13.88
N ARG A 41 2.65 3.66 -14.74
CA ARG A 41 1.62 4.57 -15.25
C ARG A 41 0.75 5.15 -14.15
N ALA A 42 0.45 4.39 -13.10
CA ALA A 42 -0.29 4.91 -11.94
C ALA A 42 0.53 5.94 -11.17
N ILE A 43 1.84 5.72 -11.00
CA ILE A 43 2.76 6.67 -10.37
C ILE A 43 2.82 7.98 -11.18
N GLU A 44 3.04 7.87 -12.49
CA GLU A 44 3.06 9.01 -13.40
C GLU A 44 1.74 9.79 -13.36
N LEU A 45 0.60 9.10 -13.31
CA LEU A 45 -0.71 9.74 -13.25
C LEU A 45 -0.86 10.56 -11.97
N VAL A 46 -0.43 10.03 -10.81
CA VAL A 46 -0.44 10.77 -9.54
C VAL A 46 0.46 11.99 -9.59
N HIS A 47 1.64 11.89 -10.21
CA HIS A 47 2.59 13.01 -10.35
C HIS A 47 2.23 14.01 -11.46
N SER A 48 1.39 13.63 -12.42
CA SER A 48 1.07 14.46 -13.60
C SER A 48 0.27 15.73 -13.31
N GLY A 49 -0.26 15.89 -12.08
CA GLY A 49 -1.12 17.02 -11.72
C GLY A 49 -2.51 17.00 -12.35
N LYS A 50 -2.88 15.92 -13.08
CA LYS A 50 -4.20 15.76 -13.69
C LYS A 50 -5.31 15.45 -12.67
N ILE A 51 -4.95 14.94 -11.50
CA ILE A 51 -5.90 14.72 -10.40
C ILE A 51 -5.98 16.03 -9.59
N PRO A 52 -7.18 16.60 -9.40
CA PRO A 52 -7.34 17.81 -8.61
C PRO A 52 -7.09 17.51 -7.13
N PHE A 53 -6.02 18.08 -6.57
CA PHE A 53 -5.78 18.14 -5.13
C PHE A 53 -5.90 19.59 -4.65
N PRO A 54 -6.19 19.84 -3.36
CA PRO A 54 -6.08 21.16 -2.78
C PRO A 54 -4.70 21.76 -3.07
N GLN A 55 -4.61 23.08 -3.32
CA GLN A 55 -3.34 23.75 -3.66
C GLN A 55 -2.23 23.55 -2.61
N SER A 56 -2.61 23.28 -1.35
CA SER A 56 -1.70 22.97 -0.25
C SER A 56 -1.08 21.57 -0.32
N CYS A 57 -1.64 20.66 -1.13
CA CYS A 57 -1.29 19.24 -1.14
C CYS A 57 -0.50 18.87 -2.40
N ASN A 58 0.83 18.79 -2.26
CA ASN A 58 1.70 18.21 -3.29
C ASN A 58 1.76 16.68 -3.10
N ALA A 59 0.85 15.96 -3.75
CA ALA A 59 0.76 14.51 -3.68
C ALA A 59 2.00 13.85 -4.30
N ARG A 60 2.64 12.92 -3.57
CA ARG A 60 3.78 12.15 -4.08
C ARG A 60 3.69 10.70 -3.72
N VAL A 61 4.02 9.81 -4.64
CA VAL A 61 4.22 8.40 -4.33
C VAL A 61 5.53 8.24 -3.53
N VAL A 62 5.45 7.61 -2.36
CA VAL A 62 6.61 7.36 -1.47
C VAL A 62 7.02 5.90 -1.43
N TYR A 63 6.11 4.99 -1.77
CA TYR A 63 6.38 3.56 -1.78
C TYR A 63 5.48 2.86 -2.80
N GLY A 64 6.01 1.80 -3.43
CA GLY A 64 5.27 0.93 -4.33
C GLY A 64 5.82 -0.49 -4.25
N ASP A 65 4.94 -1.46 -4.05
CA ASP A 65 5.28 -2.89 -3.96
C ASP A 65 4.24 -3.70 -4.72
N THR A 66 4.67 -4.21 -5.88
CA THR A 66 3.92 -5.03 -6.85
C THR A 66 2.56 -4.47 -7.29
N ASP A 67 1.59 -4.49 -6.40
CA ASP A 67 0.17 -4.19 -6.57
C ASP A 67 -0.32 -3.09 -5.61
N SER A 68 0.57 -2.58 -4.75
CA SER A 68 0.27 -1.56 -3.74
C SER A 68 1.08 -0.29 -3.98
N LEU A 69 0.46 0.86 -3.69
CA LEU A 69 1.04 2.19 -3.93
C LEU A 69 0.68 3.11 -2.76
N PHE A 70 1.70 3.75 -2.19
CA PHE A 70 1.56 4.64 -1.04
C PHE A 70 1.76 6.07 -1.52
N VAL A 71 0.70 6.87 -1.42
CA VAL A 71 0.72 8.29 -1.76
C VAL A 71 0.77 9.09 -0.47
N HIS A 72 1.78 9.94 -0.35
CA HIS A 72 1.88 10.93 0.70
C HIS A 72 1.09 12.17 0.30
N LEU A 73 0.08 12.50 1.10
CA LEU A 73 -0.82 13.64 0.93
C LEU A 73 -0.57 14.64 2.08
N PRO A 74 0.38 15.58 1.93
CA PRO A 74 0.74 16.50 3.00
C PRO A 74 -0.39 17.49 3.30
N GLY A 75 -0.66 17.71 4.59
CA GLY A 75 -1.56 18.77 5.06
C GLY A 75 -3.06 18.52 4.88
N LEU A 76 -3.47 17.33 4.45
CA LEU A 76 -4.87 16.95 4.39
C LEU A 76 -5.35 16.36 5.71
N GLY A 77 -6.56 16.71 6.13
CA GLY A 77 -7.26 16.02 7.21
C GLY A 77 -7.77 14.64 6.77
N ARG A 78 -8.21 13.81 7.72
CA ARG A 78 -8.67 12.44 7.43
C ARG A 78 -9.76 12.36 6.36
N ALA A 79 -10.83 13.14 6.49
CA ALA A 79 -11.96 13.11 5.54
C ALA A 79 -11.55 13.51 4.11
N GLU A 80 -10.70 14.53 4.01
CA GLU A 80 -10.14 15.00 2.73
C GLU A 80 -9.19 13.97 2.13
N ALA A 81 -8.37 13.32 2.96
CA ALA A 81 -7.48 12.25 2.52
C ALA A 81 -8.24 11.06 1.93
N PHE A 82 -9.36 10.65 2.53
CA PHE A 82 -10.25 9.62 1.96
C PHE A 82 -10.83 10.04 0.61
N THR A 83 -11.28 11.29 0.49
CA THR A 83 -11.84 11.81 -0.77
C THR A 83 -10.78 11.89 -1.86
N ALA A 84 -9.58 12.36 -1.54
CA ALA A 84 -8.44 12.43 -2.45
C ALA A 84 -7.98 11.02 -2.89
N ALA A 85 -7.94 10.06 -1.95
CA ALA A 85 -7.56 8.69 -2.25
C ALA A 85 -8.58 7.98 -3.15
N GLU A 86 -9.88 8.20 -2.96
CA GLU A 86 -10.93 7.71 -3.86
C GLU A 86 -10.83 8.35 -5.25
N ALA A 87 -10.51 9.64 -5.35
CA ALA A 87 -10.27 10.31 -6.63
C ALA A 87 -9.08 9.68 -7.37
N ILE A 88 -7.98 9.37 -6.67
CA ILE A 88 -6.84 8.65 -7.23
C ILE A 88 -7.26 7.25 -7.71
N ALA A 89 -7.97 6.48 -6.87
CA ALA A 89 -8.42 5.13 -7.20
C ALA A 89 -9.30 5.12 -8.46
N LYS A 90 -10.23 6.06 -8.56
CA LYS A 90 -11.10 6.24 -9.73
C LYS A 90 -10.32 6.62 -10.98
N ALA A 91 -9.42 7.60 -10.89
CA ALA A 91 -8.62 8.06 -12.03
C ALA A 91 -7.72 6.94 -12.59
N VAL A 92 -7.03 6.20 -11.71
CA VAL A 92 -6.20 5.06 -12.11
C VAL A 92 -7.06 3.93 -12.68
N THR A 93 -8.23 3.65 -12.10
CA THR A 93 -9.15 2.63 -12.63
C THR A 93 -9.65 2.99 -14.02
N SER A 94 -10.05 4.25 -14.26
CA SER A 94 -10.51 4.72 -15.57
C SER A 94 -9.41 4.75 -16.64
N ALA A 95 -8.15 4.86 -16.25
CA ALA A 95 -7.01 4.82 -17.16
C ALA A 95 -6.65 3.39 -17.63
N ASN A 96 -7.28 2.37 -17.06
CA ASN A 96 -6.99 0.96 -17.34
C ASN A 96 -8.20 0.24 -17.96
N PRO A 97 -7.97 -0.77 -18.82
CA PRO A 97 -9.04 -1.56 -19.38
C PRO A 97 -9.71 -2.44 -18.30
N ALA A 98 -11.00 -2.73 -18.47
CA ALA A 98 -11.66 -3.74 -17.67
C ALA A 98 -10.93 -5.09 -17.82
N PRO A 99 -10.70 -5.87 -16.74
CA PRO A 99 -11.30 -5.77 -15.40
C PRO A 99 -10.42 -5.07 -14.33
N ILE A 100 -9.37 -4.35 -14.72
CA ILE A 100 -8.40 -3.76 -13.78
C ILE A 100 -9.07 -2.66 -12.95
N LYS A 101 -9.00 -2.76 -11.62
CA LYS A 101 -9.56 -1.77 -10.69
C LYS A 101 -8.58 -1.53 -9.55
N LEU A 102 -8.29 -0.26 -9.28
CA LEU A 102 -7.57 0.15 -8.08
C LEU A 102 -8.59 0.40 -6.96
N ARG A 103 -8.36 -0.19 -5.78
CA ARG A 103 -9.23 -0.04 -4.62
C ARG A 103 -8.46 0.63 -3.49
N LEU A 104 -9.08 1.62 -2.85
CA LEU A 104 -8.60 2.14 -1.57
C LEU A 104 -8.79 1.07 -0.48
N GLU A 105 -7.69 0.64 0.14
CA GLU A 105 -7.74 -0.32 1.24
C GLU A 105 -7.73 0.38 2.61
N LYS A 106 -6.81 1.34 2.79
CA LYS A 106 -6.60 2.03 4.06
C LYS A 106 -5.74 3.28 3.90
N ILE A 107 -5.86 4.18 4.86
CA ILE A 107 -5.00 5.36 5.03
C ILE A 107 -4.20 5.18 6.32
N TYR A 108 -2.89 5.43 6.25
CA TYR A 108 -2.03 5.39 7.43
C TYR A 108 -1.84 6.79 8.01
N TYR A 109 -2.14 6.94 9.30
CA TYR A 109 -1.76 8.12 10.06
C TYR A 109 -1.64 7.82 11.55
N PRO A 110 -0.47 8.02 12.17
CA PRO A 110 0.85 8.17 11.56
C PRO A 110 1.34 6.90 10.82
N CYS A 111 2.34 7.07 9.95
CA CYS A 111 3.00 5.99 9.18
C CYS A 111 4.53 6.04 9.35
N LEU A 112 5.14 4.88 9.55
CA LEU A 112 6.59 4.66 9.59
C LEU A 112 6.98 3.67 8.48
N LEU A 113 7.75 4.17 7.50
CA LEU A 113 8.33 3.36 6.44
C LEU A 113 9.82 3.19 6.75
N GLU A 114 10.25 1.97 7.09
CA GLU A 114 11.67 1.67 7.38
C GLU A 114 12.39 1.18 6.11
N ALA A 115 11.83 0.15 5.47
CA ALA A 115 12.40 -0.45 4.27
C ALA A 115 11.33 -1.13 3.41
N LYS A 116 11.74 -1.70 2.26
CA LYS A 116 10.84 -2.51 1.43
C LYS A 116 10.25 -3.65 2.25
N LYS A 117 8.92 -3.78 2.23
CA LYS A 117 8.14 -4.75 3.01
C LYS A 117 8.29 -4.64 4.54
N ARG A 118 8.84 -3.53 5.05
CA ARG A 118 9.05 -3.26 6.47
C ARG A 118 8.48 -1.89 6.84
N TYR A 119 7.28 -1.88 7.38
CA TYR A 119 6.57 -0.66 7.75
C TYR A 119 5.56 -0.90 8.86
N ALA A 120 5.24 0.16 9.60
CA ALA A 120 4.19 0.14 10.61
C ALA A 120 3.42 1.46 10.63
N GLY A 121 2.18 1.40 11.08
CA GLY A 121 1.39 2.60 11.26
C GLY A 121 -0.01 2.30 11.75
N TYR A 122 -0.72 3.38 12.05
CA TYR A 122 -2.13 3.33 12.42
C TYR A 122 -2.97 3.44 11.16
N ALA A 123 -3.69 2.38 10.84
CA ALA A 123 -4.52 2.27 9.65
C ALA A 123 -5.98 2.65 9.97
N TYR A 124 -6.55 3.47 9.09
CA TYR A 124 -7.97 3.77 9.01
C TYR A 124 -8.51 3.18 7.71
N GLN A 125 -9.56 2.37 7.81
CA GLN A 125 -10.21 1.75 6.65
C GLN A 125 -11.39 2.59 6.18
N ASP A 126 -12.08 3.24 7.12
CA ASP A 126 -13.25 4.07 6.86
C ASP A 126 -13.10 5.46 7.48
N ALA A 127 -13.71 6.46 6.83
CA ALA A 127 -13.72 7.84 7.33
C ALA A 127 -14.48 7.98 8.67
N SER A 128 -15.47 7.11 8.92
CA SER A 128 -16.27 7.08 10.15
C SER A 128 -15.64 6.28 11.28
N GLN A 129 -14.49 5.64 11.05
CA GLN A 129 -13.85 4.79 12.04
C GLN A 129 -13.34 5.62 13.23
N THR A 130 -13.81 5.27 14.43
CA THR A 130 -13.54 6.03 15.66
C THR A 130 -12.07 5.96 16.10
N GLY A 131 -11.43 4.80 15.94
CA GLY A 131 -10.06 4.56 16.38
C GLY A 131 -9.24 3.75 15.37
N PRO A 132 -7.94 4.01 15.24
CA PRO A 132 -7.09 3.32 14.27
C PRO A 132 -6.79 1.87 14.67
N VAL A 133 -6.42 1.08 13.67
CA VAL A 133 -5.87 -0.27 13.88
C VAL A 133 -4.38 -0.23 13.62
N PHE A 134 -3.56 -0.65 14.59
CA PHE A 134 -2.12 -0.79 14.37
C PHE A 134 -1.84 -1.93 13.38
N ASP A 135 -1.17 -1.62 12.28
CA ASP A 135 -0.74 -2.58 11.27
C ASP A 135 0.79 -2.48 11.13
N ALA A 136 1.45 -3.62 11.28
CA ALA A 136 2.89 -3.76 11.10
C ALA A 136 3.17 -4.91 10.12
N LYS A 137 4.05 -4.64 9.16
CA LYS A 137 4.47 -5.58 8.12
C LYS A 137 5.97 -5.74 8.16
N GLY A 138 6.43 -6.99 8.19
CA GLY A 138 7.83 -7.38 8.05
C GLY A 138 8.77 -6.98 9.20
N LEU A 139 8.28 -6.25 10.22
CA LEU A 139 9.04 -5.93 11.42
C LEU A 139 9.32 -7.17 12.26
N GLU A 140 10.41 -7.13 13.00
CA GLU A 140 10.86 -8.19 13.91
C GLU A 140 9.80 -8.53 14.97
N THR A 141 8.95 -7.56 15.32
CA THR A 141 7.86 -7.71 16.29
C THR A 141 6.72 -8.61 15.82
N VAL A 142 6.54 -8.80 14.50
CA VAL A 142 5.48 -9.65 13.91
C VAL A 142 6.03 -10.97 13.35
N ARG A 143 7.35 -11.14 13.41
CA ARG A 143 8.08 -12.30 12.92
C ARG A 143 8.10 -13.40 13.99
N ARG A 144 8.01 -14.66 13.56
CA ARG A 144 7.98 -15.83 14.45
C ARG A 144 9.35 -16.46 14.68
N ASP A 145 10.37 -16.00 13.95
CA ASP A 145 11.76 -16.46 14.04
C ASP A 145 12.58 -15.72 15.11
N CYS A 146 11.99 -14.73 15.79
CA CYS A 146 12.63 -13.98 16.87
C CYS A 146 12.16 -14.45 18.26
N SER A 147 12.94 -14.13 19.30
CA SER A 147 12.56 -14.38 20.70
C SER A 147 11.23 -13.67 21.04
N PRO A 148 10.34 -14.29 21.85
CA PRO A 148 9.10 -13.66 22.29
C PRO A 148 9.28 -12.28 22.92
N PHE A 149 10.42 -12.03 23.58
CA PHE A 149 10.76 -10.72 24.14
C PHE A 149 10.73 -9.60 23.08
N VAL A 150 11.18 -9.87 21.86
CA VAL A 150 11.18 -8.88 20.76
C VAL A 150 9.75 -8.47 20.39
N SER A 151 8.78 -9.39 20.53
CA SER A 151 7.37 -9.08 20.30
C SER A 151 6.78 -8.20 21.41
N GLU A 152 7.27 -8.28 22.65
CA GLU A 152 6.84 -7.43 23.77
C GLU A 152 7.33 -5.98 23.62
N VAL A 153 8.52 -5.80 23.03
CA VAL A 153 9.10 -4.47 22.70
C VAL A 153 8.23 -3.70 21.68
N ARG A 154 7.27 -4.36 21.02
CA ARG A 154 6.25 -3.70 20.18
C ARG A 154 5.55 -2.54 20.89
N SER A 155 5.29 -2.67 22.18
CA SER A 155 4.68 -1.61 23.00
C SER A 155 5.45 -0.27 22.93
N VAL A 156 6.78 -0.33 22.78
CA VAL A 156 7.65 0.84 22.63
C VAL A 156 7.52 1.47 21.24
N LEU A 157 7.28 0.66 20.21
CA LEU A 157 6.98 1.10 18.85
C LEU A 157 5.63 1.81 18.81
N ASP A 158 4.60 1.26 19.46
CA ASP A 158 3.28 1.88 19.61
C ASP A 158 3.39 3.25 20.29
N LEU A 159 4.19 3.34 21.37
CA LEU A 159 4.47 4.58 22.08
C LEU A 159 5.21 5.62 21.21
N ASN A 160 6.24 5.22 20.45
CA ASN A 160 7.00 6.16 19.62
C ASN A 160 6.21 6.65 18.41
N VAL A 161 5.46 5.76 17.75
CA VAL A 161 4.57 6.12 16.64
C VAL A 161 3.50 7.11 17.12
N THR A 162 2.97 6.91 18.33
CA THR A 162 1.96 7.81 18.93
C THR A 162 2.54 9.13 19.44
N LEU A 163 3.69 9.11 20.15
CA LEU A 163 4.21 10.27 20.88
C LEU A 163 5.17 11.15 20.06
N ARG A 164 6.01 10.58 19.19
CA ARG A 164 6.98 11.39 18.44
C ARG A 164 6.37 12.05 17.21
N LEU A 165 5.45 11.39 16.50
CA LEU A 165 4.88 11.96 15.27
C LEU A 165 3.82 13.03 15.56
N ASN A 166 3.06 12.90 16.66
CA ASN A 166 2.14 13.96 17.10
C ASN A 166 2.85 15.23 17.61
N LYS A 167 4.14 15.16 18.00
CA LYS A 167 4.92 16.35 18.39
C LYS A 167 5.37 17.20 17.20
N PHE A 168 5.36 16.67 15.98
CA PHE A 168 5.81 17.37 14.76
C PHE A 168 4.67 17.89 13.87
N LEU A 169 3.40 17.60 14.21
CA LEU A 169 2.24 18.04 13.42
C LEU A 169 1.33 18.91 14.29
N PRO A 170 1.15 20.21 13.95
CA PRO A 170 0.40 21.16 14.77
C PRO A 170 -1.13 21.01 14.71
N THR A 171 -1.67 20.04 13.96
CA THR A 171 -3.11 19.87 13.74
C THR A 171 -3.57 18.44 14.07
N PRO A 172 -4.69 18.26 14.81
CA PRO A 172 -5.30 16.96 15.01
C PRO A 172 -5.83 16.40 13.69
N PHE A 173 -5.68 15.09 13.48
CA PHE A 173 -6.02 14.37 12.25
C PHE A 173 -7.28 13.52 12.41
#